data_AF-A0A327QYB4-F1
#
_entry.id   AF-A0A327QYB4-F1
#
_cell.length_a   1.000
_cell.length_b   1.000
_cell.length_c   1.000
_cell.angle_alpha   90.00
_cell.angle_beta   90.00
_cell.angle_gamma   90.00
#
_symmetry.space_group_name_H-M   'P 1'
#
loop_
_entity.id
_entity.type
_entity.pdbx_description
1 polymer ?
#
loop_
_entity_poly.entity_id
_entity_poly.type
_entity_poly.pdbx_seq_one_letter_code
_entity_poly.pdbx_strand_id
1 'polypeptide(L)'
;MKTQVLVLACFVCSCIGVSCNQTANKIATVAQIKSLLADPAASTGKTFNVEGYFLKDPAPYLVTALKWANMNNAMPDSTFIPLEGAIFDTLQNINAYQGAFLQLEGVLSAAKKFVVTKIHIEKPAERNFVLPVPTKLCYNNKALCEVTFVGSSNMALLYSSVTEPGLARSRYWNDLKFLYHVLKSKYGYTDERIVIVYNDGKPLDDEMPVNFAATKEGFAGAMAALKGHLTNTSVLFIYTTGHGGGYYQALNTNIGGVKDAVGDDEKDAFGYDETFGNGTITDDDWESGINHLQFAKLIGVFQQSFGGGLLYDLRGLNRVLISAGNEFEASWGPSYGNHDMFSFHFISALNGARHDGFAVDADLNNDGLVTLLEIFLFAKTKTTPNEHPQLEDTGDGVSTDKPSGKIGTEGALANKTIFK
;
A
#
# COMPACT_ATOMS: atom_id res chain seq x y z
N MET A 1 -77.44 21.53 -2.31
CA MET A 1 -76.72 22.43 -3.24
C MET A 1 -76.81 23.86 -2.74
N LYS A 2 -75.79 24.36 -2.04
CA LYS A 2 -75.59 25.80 -1.81
C LYS A 2 -74.09 26.07 -1.74
N THR A 3 -73.60 26.74 -2.76
CA THR A 3 -72.28 27.33 -2.92
C THR A 3 -72.16 28.51 -1.95
N GLN A 4 -71.10 28.60 -1.15
CA GLN A 4 -70.72 29.84 -0.50
C GLN A 4 -69.27 30.20 -0.84
N VAL A 5 -69.17 31.44 -1.32
CA VAL A 5 -68.00 32.16 -1.78
C VAL A 5 -67.17 32.58 -0.56
N LEU A 6 -65.87 32.26 -0.60
CA LEU A 6 -64.90 32.69 0.40
C LEU A 6 -64.39 34.09 0.02
N VAL A 7 -64.68 35.08 0.86
CA VAL A 7 -64.18 36.46 0.70
C VAL A 7 -62.82 36.60 1.40
N LEU A 8 -61.90 37.14 0.62
CA LEU A 8 -60.51 37.48 0.92
C LEU A 8 -60.42 38.58 2.01
N ALA A 9 -59.59 38.36 3.03
CA ALA A 9 -59.13 39.43 3.92
C ALA A 9 -57.60 39.40 3.99
N CYS A 10 -56.98 40.34 3.27
CA CYS A 10 -55.56 40.67 3.38
C CYS A 10 -55.24 41.19 4.78
N PHE A 11 -54.41 40.48 5.53
CA PHE A 11 -53.63 41.07 6.61
C PHE A 11 -52.19 41.24 6.13
N VAL A 12 -51.84 42.49 5.84
CA VAL A 12 -50.47 42.95 5.66
C VAL A 12 -49.80 42.90 7.04
N CYS A 13 -48.96 41.89 7.28
CA CYS A 13 -48.08 41.87 8.44
C CYS A 13 -46.71 42.40 8.02
N SER A 14 -46.49 43.67 8.34
CA SER A 14 -45.22 44.37 8.24
C SER A 14 -44.24 43.82 9.28
N CYS A 15 -43.42 42.84 8.91
CA CYS A 15 -42.20 42.52 9.66
C CYS A 15 -41.00 43.10 8.90
N ILE A 16 -40.57 44.24 9.43
CA ILE A 16 -39.35 44.96 9.12
C ILE A 16 -38.15 44.06 9.48
N GLY A 17 -37.24 43.87 8.53
CA GLY A 17 -35.81 43.86 8.80
C GLY A 17 -35.27 42.83 9.78
N VAL A 18 -35.42 41.54 9.50
CA VAL A 18 -34.36 40.58 9.78
C VAL A 18 -34.21 39.73 8.52
N SER A 19 -33.23 40.06 7.69
CA SER A 19 -32.76 39.10 6.71
C SER A 19 -32.27 37.90 7.51
N CYS A 20 -33.03 36.80 7.45
CA CYS A 20 -32.54 35.50 7.85
C CYS A 20 -31.52 35.06 6.80
N ASN A 21 -30.38 35.75 6.77
CA ASN A 21 -29.22 35.35 5.99
C ASN A 21 -28.46 34.32 6.83
N GLN A 22 -29.11 33.20 7.12
CA GLN A 22 -28.35 31.98 7.36
C GLN A 22 -27.79 31.59 6.00
N THR A 23 -26.64 32.17 5.64
CA THR A 23 -25.72 31.50 4.74
C THR A 23 -25.41 30.18 5.41
N ALA A 24 -26.13 29.12 5.03
CA ALA A 24 -25.71 27.76 5.31
C ALA A 24 -24.25 27.72 4.86
N ASN A 25 -23.33 27.55 5.81
CA ASN A 25 -21.90 27.51 5.53
C ASN A 25 -21.69 26.37 4.53
N LYS A 26 -21.53 26.72 3.25
CA LYS A 26 -21.47 25.77 2.15
C LYS A 26 -20.32 24.80 2.43
N ILE A 27 -20.62 23.51 2.47
CA ILE A 27 -19.62 22.47 2.62
C ILE A 27 -18.75 22.47 1.35
N ALA A 28 -17.45 22.67 1.54
CA ALA A 28 -16.46 22.59 0.49
C ALA A 28 -16.09 21.12 0.27
N THR A 29 -15.92 20.72 -0.99
CA THR A 29 -15.41 19.39 -1.32
C THR A 29 -13.92 19.28 -1.05
N VAL A 30 -13.43 18.05 -0.90
CA VAL A 30 -11.98 17.80 -0.75
C VAL A 30 -11.17 18.40 -1.89
N ALA A 31 -11.63 18.22 -3.13
CA ALA A 31 -11.00 18.80 -4.31
C ALA A 31 -10.95 20.35 -4.27
N GLN A 32 -12.01 20.99 -3.77
CA GLN A 32 -12.06 22.45 -3.61
C GLN A 32 -11.02 22.92 -2.59
N ILE A 33 -10.92 22.24 -1.43
CA ILE A 33 -9.91 22.59 -0.42
C ILE A 33 -8.50 22.42 -0.97
N LYS A 34 -8.19 21.31 -1.66
CA LYS A 34 -6.87 21.06 -2.25
C LYS A 34 -6.51 22.10 -3.31
N SER A 35 -7.47 22.50 -4.15
CA SER A 35 -7.26 23.60 -5.10
C SER A 35 -6.93 24.93 -4.41
N LEU A 36 -7.59 25.24 -3.28
CA LEU A 36 -7.32 26.45 -2.49
C LEU A 36 -5.99 26.41 -1.73
N LEU A 37 -5.50 25.22 -1.36
CA LEU A 37 -4.19 25.03 -0.75
C LEU A 37 -3.03 25.22 -1.75
N ALA A 38 -3.28 24.99 -3.04
CA ALA A 38 -2.30 25.24 -4.09
C ALA A 38 -2.08 26.74 -4.36
N ASP A 39 -3.08 27.59 -4.11
CA ASP A 39 -3.03 29.05 -4.24
C ASP A 39 -3.44 29.78 -2.92
N PRO A 40 -2.50 29.91 -1.96
CA PRO A 40 -2.80 30.39 -0.62
C PRO A 40 -3.08 31.90 -0.51
N ALA A 41 -2.76 32.69 -1.54
CA ALA A 41 -2.84 34.15 -1.49
C ALA A 41 -4.28 34.66 -1.32
N ALA A 42 -5.27 33.90 -1.77
CA ALA A 42 -6.68 34.27 -1.70
C ALA A 42 -7.47 33.53 -0.60
N SER A 43 -6.86 32.56 0.07
CA SER A 43 -7.59 31.55 0.86
C SER A 43 -7.07 31.38 2.30
N THR A 44 -5.83 31.81 2.59
CA THR A 44 -5.23 31.77 3.93
C THR A 44 -6.09 32.51 4.96
N GLY A 45 -6.31 31.90 6.12
CA GLY A 45 -7.09 32.48 7.22
C GLY A 45 -8.61 32.38 7.04
N LYS A 46 -9.10 31.91 5.89
CA LYS A 46 -10.53 31.64 5.69
C LYS A 46 -10.93 30.32 6.34
N THR A 47 -12.14 30.30 6.88
CA THR A 47 -12.75 29.12 7.50
C THR A 47 -13.59 28.37 6.48
N PHE A 48 -13.49 27.05 6.48
CA PHE A 48 -14.26 26.16 5.63
C PHE A 48 -14.82 24.99 6.43
N ASN A 49 -15.99 24.52 6.00
CA ASN A 49 -16.51 23.23 6.40
C ASN A 49 -16.19 22.20 5.31
N VAL A 50 -15.70 21.04 5.70
CA VAL A 50 -15.43 19.92 4.80
C VAL A 50 -15.96 18.63 5.40
N GLU A 51 -16.44 17.72 4.57
CA GLU A 51 -16.97 16.42 4.99
C GLU A 51 -16.20 15.25 4.38
N GLY A 52 -16.17 14.12 5.08
CA GLY A 52 -15.54 12.89 4.60
C GLY A 52 -15.33 11.88 5.71
N TYR A 53 -14.67 10.77 5.39
CA TYR A 53 -14.32 9.73 6.35
C TYR A 53 -12.99 10.02 7.01
N PHE A 54 -12.95 9.94 8.33
CA PHE A 54 -11.73 10.15 9.11
C PHE A 54 -10.87 8.89 9.14
N LEU A 55 -9.58 9.08 8.93
CA LEU A 55 -8.58 8.02 9.01
C LEU A 55 -7.33 8.54 9.71
N LYS A 56 -6.69 7.71 10.54
CA LYS A 56 -5.36 7.99 11.08
C LYS A 56 -4.42 6.80 10.85
N ASP A 57 -3.53 6.92 9.86
CA ASP A 57 -2.50 5.91 9.58
C ASP A 57 -1.34 6.50 8.74
N PRO A 58 -0.20 6.86 9.36
CA PRO A 58 0.02 7.08 10.79
C PRO A 58 -0.51 8.44 11.26
N ALA A 59 -0.64 9.41 10.33
CA ALA A 59 -1.17 10.73 10.60
C ALA A 59 -2.65 10.84 10.19
N PRO A 60 -3.37 11.89 10.63
CA PRO A 60 -4.80 12.02 10.38
C PRO A 60 -5.12 12.64 9.01
N TYR A 61 -6.12 12.06 8.33
CA TYR A 61 -6.65 12.49 7.05
C TYR A 61 -8.17 12.46 7.04
N LEU A 62 -8.75 13.27 6.17
CA LEU A 62 -10.13 13.13 5.73
C LEU A 62 -10.12 12.60 4.29
N VAL A 63 -10.85 11.52 4.01
CA VAL A 63 -10.96 10.94 2.67
C VAL A 63 -12.39 10.94 2.16
N THR A 64 -12.56 11.01 0.84
CA THR A 64 -13.90 11.01 0.23
C THR A 64 -14.57 9.64 0.27
N ALA A 65 -13.79 8.56 0.35
CA ALA A 65 -14.29 7.19 0.45
C ALA A 65 -13.26 6.27 1.13
N LEU A 66 -13.74 5.34 1.97
CA LEU A 66 -12.88 4.39 2.71
C LEU A 66 -12.06 3.46 1.79
N LYS A 67 -12.54 3.18 0.57
CA LYS A 67 -11.81 2.35 -0.39
C LYS A 67 -10.38 2.84 -0.67
N TRP A 68 -10.16 4.15 -0.62
CA TRP A 68 -8.85 4.73 -0.90
C TRP A 68 -7.80 4.33 0.15
N ALA A 69 -8.24 4.10 1.40
CA ALA A 69 -7.40 3.60 2.50
C ALA A 69 -7.02 2.12 2.36
N ASN A 70 -7.75 1.40 1.52
CA ASN A 70 -7.61 -0.04 1.32
C ASN A 70 -6.84 -0.39 0.04
N MET A 71 -6.65 0.56 -0.89
CA MET A 71 -5.89 0.31 -2.13
C MET A 71 -4.40 0.64 -1.94
N ASN A 72 -3.50 -0.20 -2.44
CA ASN A 72 -2.04 -0.01 -2.43
C ASN A 72 -1.56 0.94 -3.52
N ASN A 73 -2.27 2.06 -3.65
CA ASN A 73 -2.04 3.09 -4.66
C ASN A 73 -1.93 4.45 -4.00
N ALA A 74 -1.18 5.34 -4.63
CA ALA A 74 -1.25 6.75 -4.29
C ALA A 74 -2.73 7.18 -4.32
N MET A 75 -3.21 7.74 -3.21
CA MET A 75 -4.58 8.27 -3.19
C MET A 75 -4.62 9.46 -4.15
N PRO A 76 -5.56 9.54 -5.11
CA PRO A 76 -5.64 10.69 -5.98
C PRO A 76 -5.76 11.98 -5.16
N ASP A 77 -5.01 13.01 -5.50
CA ASP A 77 -4.94 14.25 -4.70
C ASP A 77 -6.31 14.88 -4.42
N SER A 78 -7.28 14.69 -5.31
CA SER A 78 -8.65 15.18 -5.14
C SER A 78 -9.50 14.41 -4.11
N THR A 79 -8.96 13.35 -3.51
CA THR A 79 -9.71 12.40 -2.67
C THR A 79 -9.36 12.44 -1.19
N PHE A 80 -8.31 13.18 -0.79
CA PHE A 80 -7.93 13.30 0.61
C PHE A 80 -7.44 14.70 1.02
N ILE A 81 -7.51 15.00 2.32
CA ILE A 81 -6.89 16.18 2.94
C ILE A 81 -6.12 15.74 4.20
N PRO A 82 -4.83 16.05 4.31
CA PRO A 82 -4.10 15.97 5.58
C PRO A 82 -4.69 16.93 6.62
N LEU A 83 -4.92 16.41 7.82
CA LEU A 83 -5.50 17.17 8.91
C LEU A 83 -4.41 17.56 9.92
N GLU A 84 -4.48 18.78 10.42
CA GLU A 84 -3.64 19.25 11.52
C GLU A 84 -4.47 20.03 12.53
N GLY A 85 -3.92 20.25 13.73
CA GLY A 85 -4.54 21.09 14.75
C GLY A 85 -4.51 20.44 16.12
N ALA A 86 -4.35 21.28 17.13
CA ALA A 86 -4.27 20.84 18.53
C ALA A 86 -5.54 20.10 19.01
N ILE A 87 -6.66 20.23 18.29
CA ILE A 87 -7.87 19.47 18.58
C ILE A 87 -7.60 17.96 18.61
N PHE A 88 -6.71 17.47 17.75
CA PHE A 88 -6.33 16.06 17.69
C PHE A 88 -5.53 15.61 18.92
N ASP A 89 -4.80 16.52 19.56
CA ASP A 89 -4.08 16.25 20.81
C ASP A 89 -5.02 16.21 22.02
N THR A 90 -6.14 16.95 21.95
CA THR A 90 -7.14 17.00 23.01
C THR A 90 -8.16 15.86 22.96
N LEU A 91 -8.27 15.14 21.84
CA LEU A 91 -9.12 13.96 21.73
C LEU A 91 -8.50 12.79 22.48
N GLN A 92 -9.02 12.50 23.68
CA GLN A 92 -8.58 11.37 24.51
C GLN A 92 -8.58 10.02 23.78
N ASN A 93 -9.37 9.88 22.71
CA ASN A 93 -9.35 8.70 21.85
C ASN A 93 -9.62 9.07 20.39
N ILE A 94 -8.65 9.73 19.75
CA ILE A 94 -8.72 10.02 18.30
C ILE A 94 -8.98 8.77 17.44
N ASN A 95 -8.51 7.60 17.89
CA ASN A 95 -8.72 6.34 17.19
C ASN A 95 -10.19 5.87 17.24
N ALA A 96 -11.03 6.40 18.15
CA ALA A 96 -12.46 6.09 18.18
C ALA A 96 -13.23 6.64 16.96
N TYR A 97 -12.66 7.61 16.25
CA TYR A 97 -13.24 8.23 15.06
C TYR A 97 -12.85 7.52 13.78
N GLN A 98 -12.05 6.45 13.86
CA GLN A 98 -11.57 5.71 12.71
C GLN A 98 -12.75 5.22 11.85
N GLY A 99 -12.77 5.61 10.57
CA GLY A 99 -13.84 5.29 9.64
C GLY A 99 -15.16 6.05 9.86
N ALA A 100 -15.23 6.98 10.81
CA ALA A 100 -16.42 7.82 11.01
C ALA A 100 -16.54 8.87 9.90
N PHE A 101 -17.77 9.15 9.48
CA PHE A 101 -18.05 10.29 8.60
C PHE A 101 -18.14 11.56 9.44
N LEU A 102 -17.18 12.46 9.23
CA LEU A 102 -17.03 13.71 9.97
C LEU A 102 -17.30 14.90 9.06
N GLN A 103 -17.86 15.95 9.65
CA GLN A 103 -17.83 17.29 9.15
C GLN A 103 -16.84 18.11 10.00
N LEU A 104 -15.84 18.69 9.37
CA LEU A 104 -14.76 19.43 10.00
C LEU A 104 -14.88 20.91 9.65
N GLU A 105 -14.82 21.77 10.66
CA GLU A 105 -14.55 23.20 10.47
C GLU A 105 -13.05 23.41 10.64
N GLY A 106 -12.43 24.14 9.72
CA GLY A 106 -11.00 24.41 9.79
C GLY A 106 -10.59 25.63 9.00
N VAL A 107 -9.32 26.01 9.18
CA VAL A 107 -8.71 27.20 8.57
C VAL A 107 -7.55 26.77 7.68
N LEU A 108 -7.45 27.36 6.50
CA LEU A 108 -6.28 27.17 5.64
C LEU A 108 -5.11 27.99 6.20
N SER A 109 -4.00 27.29 6.50
CA SER A 109 -2.79 27.93 6.99
C SER A 109 -1.87 28.37 5.84
N ALA A 110 -1.01 29.36 6.12
CA ALA A 110 0.02 29.81 5.20
C ALA A 110 1.02 28.69 4.83
N ALA A 111 1.09 27.61 5.61
CA ALA A 111 1.92 26.43 5.37
C ALA A 111 1.23 25.36 4.50
N LYS A 112 0.18 25.73 3.77
CA LYS A 112 -0.59 24.84 2.88
C LYS A 112 -1.20 23.64 3.61
N LYS A 113 -1.67 23.86 4.84
CA LYS A 113 -2.32 22.82 5.68
C LYS A 113 -3.74 23.22 6.05
N PHE A 114 -4.63 22.24 6.18
CA PHE A 114 -5.97 22.42 6.73
C PHE A 114 -5.93 22.20 8.24
N VAL A 115 -6.04 23.29 9.00
CA VAL A 115 -5.97 23.26 10.47
C VAL A 115 -7.39 23.18 11.01
N VAL A 116 -7.72 22.03 11.58
CA VAL A 116 -9.05 21.72 12.13
C VAL A 116 -9.25 22.46 13.44
N THR A 117 -10.34 23.22 13.51
CA THR A 117 -10.73 24.00 14.69
C THR A 117 -11.96 23.41 15.38
N LYS A 118 -12.83 22.70 14.66
CA LYS A 118 -13.97 21.97 15.22
C LYS A 118 -14.24 20.67 14.47
N ILE A 119 -14.75 19.68 15.20
CA ILE A 119 -15.16 18.37 14.68
C ILE A 119 -16.65 18.19 14.98
N HIS A 120 -17.43 17.90 13.95
CA HIS A 120 -18.81 17.45 14.05
C HIS A 120 -18.92 16.02 13.51
N ILE A 121 -19.47 15.11 14.31
CA ILE A 121 -19.66 13.72 13.90
C ILE A 121 -21.05 13.63 13.28
N GLU A 122 -21.12 13.43 11.96
CA GLU A 122 -22.40 13.25 11.30
C GLU A 122 -22.89 11.82 11.38
N LYS A 123 -21.98 10.84 11.27
CA LYS A 123 -22.30 9.41 11.38
C LYS A 123 -21.30 8.70 12.29
N PRO A 124 -21.77 7.79 13.15
CA PRO A 124 -20.88 6.98 13.97
C PRO A 124 -19.96 6.14 13.07
N ALA A 125 -18.80 5.75 13.61
CA ALA A 125 -17.86 4.89 12.91
C ALA A 125 -18.58 3.67 12.31
N GLU A 126 -18.40 3.44 11.01
CA GLU A 126 -18.80 2.17 10.42
C GLU A 126 -17.93 1.09 11.07
N ARG A 127 -18.51 0.25 11.92
CA ARG A 127 -17.78 -0.78 12.71
C ARG A 127 -17.04 -1.83 11.86
N ASN A 128 -17.10 -1.72 10.54
CA ASN A 128 -16.41 -2.58 9.59
C ASN A 128 -15.01 -2.05 9.23
N PHE A 129 -14.66 -0.81 9.62
CA PHE A 129 -13.35 -0.24 9.36
C PHE A 129 -12.46 -0.36 10.61
N VAL A 130 -11.75 -1.47 10.73
CA VAL A 130 -10.78 -1.72 11.81
C VAL A 130 -9.38 -1.53 11.25
N LEU A 131 -8.68 -0.45 11.64
CA LEU A 131 -7.23 -0.38 11.48
C LEU A 131 -6.59 -1.24 12.56
N PRO A 132 -5.78 -2.24 12.21
CA PRO A 132 -5.21 -3.10 13.23
C PRO A 132 -4.11 -2.38 14.03
N VAL A 133 -4.03 -2.77 15.30
CA VAL A 133 -3.05 -2.27 16.26
C VAL A 133 -1.66 -2.73 15.83
N PRO A 134 -0.62 -1.88 15.89
CA PRO A 134 0.75 -2.29 15.67
C PRO A 134 1.09 -3.50 16.55
N THR A 135 1.48 -4.60 15.93
CA THR A 135 1.83 -5.83 16.65
C THR A 135 3.32 -5.81 17.03
N LYS A 136 3.59 -6.02 18.32
CA LYS A 136 4.95 -6.27 18.82
C LYS A 136 5.27 -7.74 18.59
N LEU A 137 5.99 -8.02 17.51
CA LEU A 137 6.11 -9.36 16.96
C LEU A 137 6.82 -10.31 17.94
N CYS A 138 7.97 -9.89 18.47
CA CYS A 138 8.73 -10.69 19.43
C CYS A 138 8.11 -10.76 20.83
N TYR A 139 7.31 -9.76 21.23
CA TYR A 139 6.65 -9.77 22.55
C TYR A 139 5.55 -10.82 22.59
N ASN A 140 4.77 -10.91 21.51
CA ASN A 140 3.68 -11.88 21.40
C ASN A 140 4.16 -13.26 20.97
N ASN A 141 5.37 -13.39 20.40
CA ASN A 141 5.84 -14.67 19.89
C ASN A 141 7.37 -14.87 19.98
N LYS A 142 7.82 -15.48 21.07
CA LYS A 142 9.25 -15.77 21.28
C LYS A 142 9.84 -16.73 20.24
N ALA A 143 9.03 -17.61 19.67
CA ALA A 143 9.49 -18.57 18.66
C ALA A 143 9.90 -17.89 17.34
N LEU A 144 9.34 -16.71 17.02
CA LEU A 144 9.75 -15.90 15.86
C LEU A 144 11.13 -15.24 16.05
N CYS A 145 11.69 -15.25 17.26
CA CYS A 145 12.88 -14.47 17.60
C CYS A 145 14.00 -15.30 18.27
N GLU A 146 13.86 -16.63 18.34
CA GLU A 146 14.87 -17.54 18.91
C GLU A 146 15.45 -18.47 17.84
N VAL A 147 16.59 -18.15 17.19
CA VAL A 147 17.27 -19.08 16.24
C VAL A 147 18.80 -18.95 16.20
N THR A 148 19.48 -20.09 15.97
CA THR A 148 20.92 -20.31 15.73
C THR A 148 21.27 -20.44 14.23
N PHE A 149 22.44 -19.96 13.80
CA PHE A 149 22.79 -19.74 12.39
C PHE A 149 23.84 -20.69 11.80
N VAL A 150 23.70 -20.96 10.49
CA VAL A 150 24.77 -21.36 9.56
C VAL A 150 24.67 -20.47 8.32
N GLY A 151 25.76 -19.78 7.95
CA GLY A 151 25.74 -18.71 6.96
C GLY A 151 25.61 -19.16 5.50
N SER A 152 24.75 -18.48 4.75
CA SER A 152 24.67 -18.53 3.28
C SER A 152 25.14 -17.20 2.66
N SER A 153 25.46 -17.20 1.36
CA SER A 153 25.77 -15.99 0.58
C SER A 153 24.53 -15.37 -0.07
N ASN A 154 23.33 -15.78 0.35
CA ASN A 154 22.06 -15.28 -0.18
C ASN A 154 21.80 -13.87 0.34
N MET A 155 21.12 -13.06 -0.47
CA MET A 155 20.75 -11.69 -0.12
C MET A 155 19.24 -11.53 -0.24
N ALA A 156 18.68 -10.69 0.62
CA ALA A 156 17.30 -10.24 0.53
C ALA A 156 17.27 -8.72 0.33
N LEU A 157 16.35 -8.25 -0.51
CA LEU A 157 15.96 -6.86 -0.63
C LEU A 157 14.51 -6.73 -0.16
N LEU A 158 14.29 -5.93 0.88
CA LEU A 158 12.97 -5.56 1.37
C LEU A 158 12.75 -4.08 1.04
N TYR A 159 11.81 -3.78 0.15
CA TYR A 159 11.64 -2.43 -0.40
C TYR A 159 10.21 -1.91 -0.17
N SER A 160 10.10 -0.70 0.37
CA SER A 160 8.84 0.05 0.38
C SER A 160 9.04 1.51 0.10
N SER A 161 8.17 2.06 -0.74
CA SER A 161 8.14 3.47 -1.09
C SER A 161 6.74 4.07 -0.93
N VAL A 162 6.73 5.31 -0.44
CA VAL A 162 5.59 6.21 -0.45
C VAL A 162 6.10 7.62 -0.70
N THR A 163 5.39 8.38 -1.51
CA THR A 163 5.81 9.71 -1.98
C THR A 163 5.59 10.79 -0.93
N GLU A 164 4.62 10.60 -0.04
CA GLU A 164 4.24 11.56 0.98
C GLU A 164 4.34 10.89 2.36
N PRO A 165 5.13 11.42 3.32
CA PRO A 165 5.31 10.84 4.66
C PRO A 165 4.00 10.59 5.42
N GLY A 166 2.94 11.33 5.07
CA GLY A 166 1.61 11.12 5.61
C GLY A 166 0.85 9.93 5.01
N LEU A 167 1.19 9.52 3.79
CA LEU A 167 0.55 8.39 3.11
C LEU A 167 1.29 7.07 3.34
N ALA A 168 2.35 7.10 4.17
CA ALA A 168 3.12 5.94 4.62
C ALA A 168 2.29 5.00 5.49
N ARG A 169 1.45 4.16 4.90
CA ARG A 169 0.55 3.29 5.68
C ARG A 169 1.35 2.30 6.51
N SER A 170 0.99 2.15 7.78
CA SER A 170 1.75 1.28 8.70
C SER A 170 1.76 -0.19 8.27
N ARG A 171 0.87 -0.60 7.37
CA ARG A 171 0.89 -1.95 6.83
C ARG A 171 2.12 -2.33 6.01
N TYR A 172 2.69 -1.39 5.26
CA TYR A 172 3.90 -1.65 4.48
C TYR A 172 5.07 -1.94 5.43
N TRP A 173 5.18 -1.17 6.51
CA TRP A 173 6.14 -1.43 7.57
C TRP A 173 5.91 -2.80 8.24
N ASN A 174 4.66 -3.13 8.55
CA ASN A 174 4.33 -4.40 9.19
C ASN A 174 4.67 -5.60 8.29
N ASP A 175 4.41 -5.52 6.98
CA ASP A 175 4.76 -6.55 6.02
C ASP A 175 6.28 -6.76 5.95
N LEU A 176 7.05 -5.67 5.78
CA LEU A 176 8.51 -5.73 5.79
C LEU A 176 9.03 -6.31 7.11
N LYS A 177 8.51 -5.84 8.26
CA LYS A 177 8.91 -6.30 9.58
C LYS A 177 8.63 -7.79 9.76
N PHE A 178 7.42 -8.24 9.42
CA PHE A 178 7.08 -9.66 9.54
C PHE A 178 8.00 -10.53 8.68
N LEU A 179 8.23 -10.15 7.43
CA LEU A 179 9.12 -10.89 6.54
C LEU A 179 10.58 -10.85 7.01
N TYR A 180 11.08 -9.70 7.47
CA TYR A 180 12.42 -9.55 8.05
C TYR A 180 12.65 -10.55 9.19
N HIS A 181 11.71 -10.65 10.13
CA HIS A 181 11.84 -11.61 11.22
C HIS A 181 11.70 -13.06 10.76
N VAL A 182 10.86 -13.35 9.76
CA VAL A 182 10.77 -14.70 9.15
C VAL A 182 12.08 -15.09 8.48
N LEU A 183 12.71 -14.18 7.72
CA LEU A 183 14.01 -14.42 7.08
C LEU A 183 15.11 -14.69 8.11
N LYS A 184 15.15 -13.93 9.20
CA LYS A 184 16.15 -14.11 10.26
C LYS A 184 15.95 -15.38 11.05
N SER A 185 14.72 -15.62 11.51
CA SER A 185 14.42 -16.79 12.33
C SER A 185 14.43 -18.06 11.49
N LYS A 186 13.56 -18.17 10.49
CA LYS A 186 13.35 -19.44 9.79
C LYS A 186 14.46 -19.77 8.78
N TYR A 187 15.07 -18.76 8.17
CA TYR A 187 15.95 -18.93 7.01
C TYR A 187 17.39 -18.44 7.23
N GLY A 188 17.74 -18.06 8.46
CA GLY A 188 19.12 -17.79 8.82
C GLY A 188 19.76 -16.58 8.10
N TYR A 189 18.96 -15.61 7.66
CA TYR A 189 19.49 -14.33 7.18
C TYR A 189 20.04 -13.50 8.34
N THR A 190 21.23 -12.91 8.19
CA THR A 190 21.75 -11.89 9.13
C THR A 190 21.35 -10.49 8.65
N ASP A 191 21.54 -9.47 9.49
CA ASP A 191 21.22 -8.08 9.11
C ASP A 191 22.04 -7.62 7.91
N GLU A 192 23.28 -8.08 7.78
CA GLU A 192 24.14 -7.79 6.63
C GLU A 192 23.69 -8.49 5.34
N ARG A 193 22.76 -9.46 5.45
CA ARG A 193 22.19 -10.19 4.32
C ARG A 193 20.79 -9.71 3.92
N ILE A 194 20.25 -8.69 4.60
CA ILE A 194 18.96 -8.09 4.28
C ILE A 194 19.17 -6.59 4.05
N VAL A 195 19.00 -6.14 2.82
CA VAL A 195 19.00 -4.73 2.46
C VAL A 195 17.57 -4.22 2.56
N ILE A 196 17.35 -3.18 3.36
CA ILE A 196 16.04 -2.63 3.65
C ILE A 196 15.98 -1.18 3.17
N VAL A 197 15.06 -0.93 2.23
CA VAL A 197 14.76 0.40 1.70
C VAL A 197 13.36 0.77 2.13
N TYR A 198 13.21 1.89 2.82
CA TYR A 198 11.91 2.27 3.38
C TYR A 198 11.70 3.77 3.32
N ASN A 199 10.71 4.22 2.54
CA ASN A 199 10.15 5.57 2.55
C ASN A 199 11.21 6.69 2.66
N ASP A 200 11.24 7.43 3.79
CA ASP A 200 12.16 8.55 4.02
C ASP A 200 13.51 8.13 4.64
N GLY A 201 13.78 6.82 4.68
CA GLY A 201 14.99 6.24 5.27
C GLY A 201 14.92 6.09 6.79
N LYS A 202 13.75 6.32 7.42
CA LYS A 202 13.60 6.21 8.88
C LYS A 202 12.67 5.06 9.27
N PRO A 203 13.07 4.23 10.26
CA PRO A 203 12.20 3.17 10.75
C PRO A 203 11.01 3.74 11.54
N LEU A 204 9.88 3.00 11.59
CA LEU A 204 8.73 3.38 12.43
C LEU A 204 8.89 2.96 13.89
N ASP A 205 9.69 1.93 14.15
CA ASP A 205 10.02 1.39 15.47
C ASP A 205 11.45 0.82 15.48
N ASP A 206 11.89 0.19 16.56
CA ASP A 206 13.23 -0.38 16.72
C ASP A 206 13.31 -1.89 16.39
N GLU A 207 12.27 -2.47 15.79
CA GLU A 207 12.21 -3.92 15.51
C GLU A 207 12.93 -4.31 14.20
N MET A 208 13.08 -3.39 13.24
CA MET A 208 13.72 -3.61 11.95
C MET A 208 14.57 -2.38 11.54
N PRO A 209 15.83 -2.56 11.07
CA PRO A 209 16.64 -1.43 10.60
C PRO A 209 16.15 -0.92 9.24
N VAL A 210 16.59 0.29 8.86
CA VAL A 210 16.43 0.83 7.50
C VAL A 210 17.82 1.24 7.00
N ASN A 211 18.22 0.74 5.84
CA ASN A 211 19.53 1.03 5.25
C ASN A 211 19.50 2.24 4.34
N PHE A 212 18.43 2.40 3.55
CA PHE A 212 18.30 3.47 2.56
C PHE A 212 16.89 4.06 2.55
N ALA A 213 16.79 5.33 2.17
CA ALA A 213 15.53 5.95 1.79
C ALA A 213 15.08 5.45 0.40
N ALA A 214 13.77 5.44 0.14
CA ALA A 214 13.20 5.08 -1.15
C ALA A 214 13.27 6.24 -2.16
N THR A 215 14.49 6.70 -2.44
CA THR A 215 14.80 7.68 -3.50
C THR A 215 15.63 7.02 -4.60
N LYS A 216 15.88 7.70 -5.73
CA LYS A 216 16.80 7.19 -6.77
C LYS A 216 18.20 6.92 -6.20
N GLU A 217 18.70 7.79 -5.33
CA GLU A 217 19.99 7.60 -4.68
C GLU A 217 19.98 6.41 -3.72
N GLY A 218 18.92 6.26 -2.93
CA GLY A 218 18.81 5.13 -2.01
C GLY A 218 18.60 3.79 -2.72
N PHE A 219 17.86 3.78 -3.83
CA PHE A 219 17.73 2.62 -4.72
C PHE A 219 19.10 2.23 -5.31
N ALA A 220 19.85 3.20 -5.85
CA ALA A 220 21.21 2.95 -6.34
C ALA A 220 22.15 2.44 -5.24
N GLY A 221 22.03 2.98 -4.02
CA GLY A 221 22.74 2.49 -2.83
C GLY A 221 22.40 1.04 -2.49
N ALA A 222 21.12 0.68 -2.54
CA ALA A 222 20.67 -0.70 -2.32
C ALA A 222 21.23 -1.66 -3.38
N MET A 223 21.19 -1.28 -4.67
CA MET A 223 21.78 -2.07 -5.75
C MET A 223 23.29 -2.27 -5.57
N ALA A 224 24.01 -1.22 -5.14
CA ALA A 224 25.43 -1.31 -4.83
C ALA A 224 25.72 -2.25 -3.65
N ALA A 225 24.90 -2.19 -2.60
CA ALA A 225 25.01 -3.10 -1.45
C ALA A 225 24.79 -4.56 -1.87
N LEU A 226 23.73 -4.84 -2.64
CA LEU A 226 23.48 -6.17 -3.19
C LEU A 226 24.64 -6.68 -4.04
N LYS A 227 25.12 -5.84 -4.98
CA LYS A 227 26.26 -6.16 -5.85
C LYS A 227 27.53 -6.49 -5.08
N GLY A 228 27.75 -5.87 -3.92
CA GLY A 228 28.91 -6.14 -3.06
C GLY A 228 28.91 -7.53 -2.42
N HIS A 229 27.75 -8.21 -2.34
CA HIS A 229 27.59 -9.50 -1.67
C HIS A 229 27.18 -10.65 -2.58
N LEU A 230 26.46 -10.34 -3.66
CA LEU A 230 25.94 -11.32 -4.60
C LEU A 230 27.04 -11.94 -5.46
N THR A 231 26.86 -13.21 -5.78
CA THR A 231 27.75 -14.00 -6.64
C THR A 231 26.90 -14.89 -7.55
N ASN A 232 27.50 -15.49 -8.59
CA ASN A 232 26.82 -16.42 -9.51
C ASN A 232 26.25 -17.69 -8.85
N THR A 233 26.46 -17.90 -7.55
CA THR A 233 25.87 -18.99 -6.76
C THR A 233 24.83 -18.52 -5.74
N SER A 234 24.68 -17.21 -5.55
CA SER A 234 23.75 -16.63 -4.57
C SER A 234 22.31 -16.72 -5.04
N VAL A 235 21.38 -16.90 -4.11
CA VAL A 235 19.96 -16.59 -4.32
C VAL A 235 19.71 -15.14 -3.92
N LEU A 236 19.06 -14.39 -4.80
CA LEU A 236 18.50 -13.08 -4.47
C LEU A 236 17.01 -13.25 -4.21
N PHE A 237 16.56 -12.81 -3.03
CA PHE A 237 15.14 -12.68 -2.71
C PHE A 237 14.77 -11.19 -2.71
N ILE A 238 13.73 -10.82 -3.42
CA ILE A 238 13.20 -9.46 -3.46
C ILE A 238 11.76 -9.51 -2.98
N TYR A 239 11.45 -8.66 -2.02
CA TYR A 239 10.08 -8.39 -1.63
C TYR A 239 9.84 -6.89 -1.64
N THR A 240 8.75 -6.49 -2.28
CA THR A 240 8.33 -5.11 -2.33
C THR A 240 6.90 -4.97 -1.80
N THR A 241 6.62 -3.86 -1.14
CA THR A 241 5.28 -3.44 -0.69
C THR A 241 5.22 -1.92 -0.73
N GLY A 242 4.04 -1.33 -0.87
CA GLY A 242 3.91 0.13 -0.85
C GLY A 242 2.95 0.64 -1.89
N HIS A 243 3.10 1.92 -2.22
CA HIS A 243 2.32 2.54 -3.28
C HIS A 243 2.91 2.25 -4.65
N GLY A 244 2.13 1.56 -5.47
CA GLY A 244 2.37 1.41 -6.90
C GLY A 244 1.73 2.55 -7.69
N GLY A 245 2.22 2.76 -8.90
CA GLY A 245 1.54 3.55 -9.92
C GLY A 245 1.53 2.82 -11.26
N GLY A 246 0.52 3.08 -12.09
CA GLY A 246 0.29 2.40 -13.37
C GLY A 246 -1.09 2.74 -13.95
N TYR A 247 -1.49 2.07 -15.03
CA TYR A 247 -2.77 2.31 -15.68
C TYR A 247 -3.90 1.48 -15.07
N TYR A 248 -4.87 2.13 -14.41
CA TYR A 248 -6.01 1.42 -13.82
C TYR A 248 -7.15 1.23 -14.83
N GLN A 249 -7.23 0.04 -15.42
CA GLN A 249 -8.22 -0.28 -16.46
C GLN A 249 -9.67 -0.14 -15.98
N ALA A 250 -9.98 -0.53 -14.74
CA ALA A 250 -11.34 -0.44 -14.20
C ALA A 250 -11.85 1.02 -14.09
N LEU A 251 -10.94 1.99 -13.99
CA LEU A 251 -11.25 3.42 -13.94
C LEU A 251 -10.88 4.16 -15.24
N ASN A 252 -10.25 3.46 -16.20
CA ASN A 252 -9.73 4.04 -17.44
C ASN A 252 -8.88 5.29 -17.19
N THR A 253 -7.92 5.19 -16.27
CA THR A 253 -7.12 6.33 -15.80
C THR A 253 -5.73 5.90 -15.35
N ASN A 254 -4.72 6.71 -15.66
CA ASN A 254 -3.39 6.55 -15.08
C ASN A 254 -3.42 7.01 -13.61
N ILE A 255 -2.94 6.15 -12.71
CA ILE A 255 -2.77 6.44 -11.28
C ILE A 255 -1.29 6.30 -10.95
N GLY A 256 -0.53 7.38 -11.15
CA GLY A 256 0.87 7.45 -10.72
C GLY A 256 1.87 6.69 -11.59
N GLY A 257 1.45 6.07 -12.69
CA GLY A 257 2.33 5.56 -13.72
C GLY A 257 3.03 6.70 -14.48
N VAL A 258 4.21 6.43 -15.01
CA VAL A 258 4.95 7.37 -15.86
C VAL A 258 4.69 7.00 -17.31
N LYS A 259 4.70 7.97 -18.23
CA LYS A 259 4.51 7.64 -19.64
C LYS A 259 5.77 6.93 -20.13
N ASP A 260 5.58 5.75 -20.70
CA ASP A 260 6.66 4.99 -21.32
C ASP A 260 7.36 5.83 -22.40
N ALA A 261 8.66 6.01 -22.18
CA ALA A 261 9.57 6.71 -23.08
C ALA A 261 10.54 5.76 -23.80
N VAL A 262 10.62 4.50 -23.37
CA VAL A 262 11.53 3.46 -23.85
C VAL A 262 10.71 2.37 -24.55
N GLY A 263 10.42 2.58 -25.84
CA GLY A 263 9.64 1.59 -26.58
C GLY A 263 10.31 0.21 -26.65
N ASP A 264 9.48 -0.83 -26.49
CA ASP A 264 9.72 -2.28 -26.65
C ASP A 264 10.10 -3.08 -25.37
N ASP A 265 10.17 -2.46 -24.19
CA ASP A 265 10.35 -3.18 -22.92
C ASP A 265 9.03 -3.74 -22.37
N GLU A 266 7.87 -3.20 -22.74
CA GLU A 266 6.56 -3.75 -22.40
C GLU A 266 5.60 -3.87 -23.59
N LYS A 267 4.67 -4.83 -23.53
CA LYS A 267 3.47 -4.86 -24.40
C LYS A 267 2.27 -4.30 -23.64
N ASP A 268 2.48 -3.19 -22.96
CA ASP A 268 1.38 -2.49 -22.32
C ASP A 268 0.41 -1.98 -23.41
N ALA A 269 -0.88 -1.95 -23.09
CA ALA A 269 -1.88 -1.45 -24.03
C ALA A 269 -2.06 0.08 -23.96
N PHE A 270 -1.42 0.75 -23.00
CA PHE A 270 -1.81 2.09 -22.54
C PHE A 270 -0.66 3.14 -22.54
N GLY A 271 0.58 2.72 -22.72
CA GLY A 271 1.84 3.47 -22.78
C GLY A 271 2.32 4.00 -21.43
N TYR A 272 2.22 3.22 -20.34
CA TYR A 272 2.65 3.67 -19.01
C TYR A 272 3.48 2.66 -18.22
N ASP A 273 4.71 3.03 -17.89
CA ASP A 273 5.55 2.38 -16.87
C ASP A 273 4.85 2.30 -15.51
N GLU A 274 4.97 1.14 -14.90
CA GLU A 274 4.73 0.96 -13.49
C GLU A 274 5.77 1.64 -12.64
N THR A 275 5.30 2.14 -11.49
CA THR A 275 6.16 2.94 -10.63
C THR A 275 6.03 2.56 -9.17
N PHE A 276 7.10 2.82 -8.46
CA PHE A 276 7.17 2.82 -7.02
C PHE A 276 7.18 4.26 -6.52
N GLY A 277 6.37 4.52 -5.49
CA GLY A 277 6.35 5.83 -4.86
C GLY A 277 5.85 6.92 -5.80
N ASN A 278 4.85 6.62 -6.65
CA ASN A 278 4.19 7.58 -7.55
C ASN A 278 5.16 8.25 -8.55
N GLY A 279 5.88 7.43 -9.33
CA GLY A 279 6.79 7.89 -10.36
C GLY A 279 8.22 8.17 -9.90
N THR A 280 8.60 7.75 -8.69
CA THR A 280 9.96 7.99 -8.18
C THR A 280 10.96 7.00 -8.79
N ILE A 281 10.58 5.74 -8.87
CA ILE A 281 11.35 4.63 -9.46
C ILE A 281 10.41 3.90 -10.42
N THR A 282 10.82 3.70 -11.67
CA THR A 282 10.06 2.95 -12.68
C THR A 282 10.47 1.47 -12.68
N ASP A 283 9.65 0.59 -13.24
CA ASP A 283 10.05 -0.75 -13.71
C ASP A 283 11.38 -0.76 -14.48
N ASP A 284 11.62 0.23 -15.32
CA ASP A 284 12.83 0.51 -16.09
C ASP A 284 14.07 0.67 -15.18
N ASP A 285 13.92 1.44 -14.09
CA ASP A 285 14.94 1.56 -13.04
C ASP A 285 15.17 0.19 -12.34
N TRP A 286 14.12 -0.61 -12.14
CA TRP A 286 14.22 -1.96 -11.56
C TRP A 286 14.89 -2.96 -12.49
N GLU A 287 14.56 -2.94 -13.78
CA GLU A 287 15.18 -3.76 -14.81
C GLU A 287 16.69 -3.51 -14.81
N SER A 288 17.07 -2.25 -14.98
CA SER A 288 18.46 -1.81 -15.01
C SER A 288 19.18 -2.13 -13.70
N GLY A 289 18.51 -1.98 -12.55
CA GLY A 289 19.08 -2.30 -11.25
C GLY A 289 19.34 -3.79 -11.04
N ILE A 290 18.37 -4.65 -11.36
CA ILE A 290 18.36 -6.07 -11.03
C ILE A 290 19.00 -6.94 -12.10
N ASN A 291 18.73 -6.69 -13.39
CA ASN A 291 19.23 -7.53 -14.49
C ASN A 291 20.76 -7.47 -14.65
N HIS A 292 21.41 -6.46 -14.07
CA HIS A 292 22.86 -6.32 -14.03
C HIS A 292 23.55 -6.94 -12.80
N LEU A 293 22.79 -7.56 -11.88
CA LEU A 293 23.35 -8.26 -10.72
C LEU A 293 23.72 -9.71 -11.05
N GLN A 294 24.67 -10.26 -10.30
CA GLN A 294 25.13 -11.64 -10.46
C GLN A 294 24.45 -12.55 -9.43
N PHE A 295 23.56 -13.43 -9.87
CA PHE A 295 22.91 -14.42 -8.99
C PHE A 295 22.59 -15.71 -9.75
N ALA A 296 22.43 -16.82 -9.03
CA ALA A 296 22.01 -18.10 -9.60
C ALA A 296 20.49 -18.18 -9.80
N LYS A 297 19.74 -17.53 -8.90
CA LYS A 297 18.28 -17.56 -8.86
C LYS A 297 17.75 -16.25 -8.27
N LEU A 298 16.67 -15.75 -8.86
CA LEU A 298 15.86 -14.66 -8.30
C LEU A 298 14.51 -15.22 -7.83
N ILE A 299 14.08 -14.82 -6.64
CA ILE A 299 12.71 -14.96 -6.17
C ILE A 299 12.20 -13.55 -5.89
N GLY A 300 11.27 -13.05 -6.70
CA GLY A 300 10.68 -11.72 -6.56
C GLY A 300 9.21 -11.80 -6.17
N VAL A 301 8.80 -11.02 -5.16
CA VAL A 301 7.41 -10.93 -4.69
C VAL A 301 7.01 -9.45 -4.59
N PHE A 302 6.03 -9.05 -5.38
CA PHE A 302 5.71 -7.65 -5.64
C PHE A 302 4.29 -7.29 -5.16
N GLN A 303 4.19 -6.71 -3.95
CA GLN A 303 2.95 -6.27 -3.28
C GLN A 303 2.69 -4.77 -3.47
N GLN A 304 2.88 -4.25 -4.67
CA GLN A 304 2.36 -2.93 -5.00
C GLN A 304 1.19 -3.12 -5.96
N SER A 305 0.35 -2.10 -6.08
CA SER A 305 -0.59 -2.07 -7.20
C SER A 305 0.17 -2.06 -8.51
N PHE A 306 -0.42 -2.63 -9.55
CA PHE A 306 0.17 -2.74 -10.88
C PHE A 306 1.46 -3.60 -10.93
N GLY A 307 1.92 -4.17 -9.81
CA GLY A 307 3.17 -4.92 -9.74
C GLY A 307 3.28 -6.16 -10.64
N GLY A 308 2.23 -6.49 -11.39
CA GLY A 308 2.26 -7.46 -12.47
C GLY A 308 3.05 -7.02 -13.71
N GLY A 309 3.16 -5.72 -14.01
CA GLY A 309 3.89 -5.29 -15.21
C GLY A 309 5.42 -5.38 -15.05
N LEU A 310 5.92 -5.14 -13.82
CA LEU A 310 7.29 -5.49 -13.41
C LEU A 310 7.75 -6.92 -13.74
N LEU A 311 6.82 -7.89 -13.83
CA LEU A 311 7.19 -9.27 -14.09
C LEU A 311 7.77 -9.43 -15.50
N TYR A 312 7.33 -8.60 -16.45
CA TYR A 312 7.85 -8.65 -17.80
C TYR A 312 9.31 -8.16 -17.82
N ASP A 313 9.66 -7.01 -17.26
CA ASP A 313 11.06 -6.50 -17.31
C ASP A 313 12.02 -7.36 -16.50
N LEU A 314 11.53 -7.92 -15.40
CA LEU A 314 12.31 -8.82 -14.56
C LEU A 314 12.29 -10.27 -15.06
N ARG A 315 11.67 -10.58 -16.21
CA ARG A 315 11.63 -11.93 -16.77
C ARG A 315 13.04 -12.47 -17.01
N GLY A 316 13.15 -13.79 -16.96
CA GLY A 316 14.39 -14.48 -17.32
C GLY A 316 14.49 -15.87 -16.72
N LEU A 317 15.50 -16.61 -17.16
CA LEU A 317 15.72 -17.96 -16.67
C LEU A 317 16.08 -17.96 -15.17
N ASN A 318 15.64 -19.00 -14.46
CA ASN A 318 15.87 -19.18 -13.02
C ASN A 318 15.30 -18.06 -12.15
N ARG A 319 14.16 -17.51 -12.54
CA ARG A 319 13.45 -16.48 -11.78
C ARG A 319 12.07 -17.01 -11.42
N VAL A 320 11.63 -16.77 -10.19
CA VAL A 320 10.23 -16.96 -9.78
C VAL A 320 9.74 -15.58 -9.38
N LEU A 321 8.87 -15.00 -10.18
CA LEU A 321 8.36 -13.65 -10.02
C LEU A 321 6.87 -13.75 -9.71
N ILE A 322 6.45 -13.06 -8.66
CA ILE A 322 5.10 -13.14 -8.12
C ILE A 322 4.61 -11.72 -7.87
N SER A 323 3.41 -11.39 -8.30
CA SER A 323 2.78 -10.10 -7.99
C SER A 323 1.47 -10.30 -7.24
N ALA A 324 1.06 -9.30 -6.46
CA ALA A 324 -0.23 -9.29 -5.78
C ALA A 324 -1.41 -9.02 -6.72
N GLY A 325 -1.17 -8.32 -7.85
CA GLY A 325 -2.17 -8.04 -8.88
C GLY A 325 -1.54 -8.04 -10.27
N ASN A 326 -2.37 -7.99 -11.31
CA ASN A 326 -1.88 -7.76 -12.68
C ASN A 326 -1.41 -6.30 -12.90
N GLU A 327 -0.84 -6.04 -14.07
CA GLU A 327 -0.36 -4.72 -14.55
C GLU A 327 -1.46 -3.64 -14.59
N PHE A 328 -2.75 -4.00 -14.61
CA PHE A 328 -3.85 -3.05 -14.81
C PHE A 328 -4.76 -2.84 -13.59
N GLU A 329 -4.33 -3.27 -12.40
CA GLU A 329 -5.16 -3.20 -11.20
C GLU A 329 -4.44 -2.81 -9.92
N ALA A 330 -5.24 -2.37 -8.95
CA ALA A 330 -4.74 -2.12 -7.60
C ALA A 330 -4.64 -3.42 -6.79
N SER A 331 -3.63 -3.50 -5.93
CA SER A 331 -3.60 -4.47 -4.83
C SER A 331 -4.22 -3.86 -3.56
N TRP A 332 -4.55 -4.71 -2.59
CA TRP A 332 -5.45 -4.34 -1.50
C TRP A 332 -4.92 -4.69 -0.10
N GLY A 333 -5.37 -3.90 0.87
CA GLY A 333 -5.31 -4.14 2.30
C GLY A 333 -6.49 -3.43 3.00
N PRO A 334 -6.46 -3.26 4.33
CA PRO A 334 -5.66 -4.06 5.25
C PRO A 334 -6.25 -5.47 5.44
N SER A 335 -5.38 -6.41 5.81
CA SER A 335 -5.71 -7.73 6.36
C SER A 335 -5.41 -7.77 7.87
N TYR A 336 -5.41 -8.97 8.45
CA TYR A 336 -5.15 -9.20 9.87
C TYR A 336 -3.83 -8.56 10.32
N GLY A 337 -3.85 -7.79 11.42
CA GLY A 337 -2.67 -7.11 11.99
C GLY A 337 -2.12 -5.93 11.18
N ASN A 338 -2.90 -5.40 10.26
CA ASN A 338 -2.59 -4.25 9.41
C ASN A 338 -1.47 -4.60 8.48
N HIS A 339 -1.73 -5.57 7.61
CA HIS A 339 -0.83 -6.03 6.57
C HIS A 339 -1.54 -5.88 5.23
N ASP A 340 -0.81 -5.87 4.14
CA ASP A 340 -1.42 -6.06 2.83
C ASP A 340 -2.02 -7.46 2.70
N MET A 341 -3.09 -7.61 1.92
CA MET A 341 -3.90 -8.84 1.88
C MET A 341 -3.10 -10.03 1.36
N PHE A 342 -2.60 -9.95 0.13
CA PHE A 342 -1.81 -11.02 -0.46
C PHE A 342 -0.52 -11.28 0.34
N SER A 343 0.22 -10.23 0.72
CA SER A 343 1.47 -10.35 1.48
C SER A 343 1.29 -10.99 2.85
N PHE A 344 0.25 -10.62 3.60
CA PHE A 344 -0.02 -11.24 4.88
C PHE A 344 -0.11 -12.76 4.74
N HIS A 345 -0.87 -13.23 3.75
CA HIS A 345 -1.08 -14.65 3.53
C HIS A 345 0.14 -15.33 2.91
N PHE A 346 0.86 -14.66 2.02
CA PHE A 346 2.11 -15.16 1.44
C PHE A 346 3.18 -15.36 2.52
N ILE A 347 3.45 -14.33 3.33
CA ILE A 347 4.46 -14.39 4.40
C ILE A 347 4.03 -15.39 5.48
N SER A 348 2.73 -15.48 5.78
CA SER A 348 2.20 -16.48 6.72
C SER A 348 2.42 -17.91 6.23
N ALA A 349 2.20 -18.18 4.93
CA ALA A 349 2.47 -19.49 4.31
C ALA A 349 3.97 -19.80 4.26
N LEU A 350 4.79 -18.81 3.89
CA LEU A 350 6.25 -18.91 3.93
C LEU A 350 6.75 -19.23 5.35
N ASN A 351 6.17 -18.60 6.38
CA ASN A 351 6.52 -18.84 7.77
C ASN A 351 5.95 -20.16 8.32
N GLY A 352 4.81 -20.62 7.81
CA GLY A 352 4.03 -21.72 8.41
C GLY A 352 3.22 -21.29 9.64
N ALA A 353 3.16 -19.99 9.91
CA ALA A 353 2.34 -19.39 10.95
C ALA A 353 2.11 -17.91 10.66
N ARG A 354 0.99 -17.38 11.13
CA ARG A 354 0.73 -15.93 11.16
C ARG A 354 1.64 -15.26 12.19
N HIS A 355 1.77 -13.93 12.14
CA HIS A 355 2.59 -13.17 13.09
C HIS A 355 2.14 -13.32 14.57
N ASP A 356 0.89 -13.72 14.81
CA ASP A 356 0.33 -13.98 16.14
C ASP A 356 0.53 -15.44 16.60
N GLY A 357 1.22 -16.28 15.81
CA GLY A 357 1.58 -17.66 16.15
C GLY A 357 0.57 -18.71 15.74
N PHE A 358 -0.57 -18.32 15.17
CA PHE A 358 -1.49 -19.32 14.65
C PHE A 358 -0.89 -20.02 13.45
N ALA A 359 -0.83 -21.35 13.53
CA ALA A 359 -0.27 -22.20 12.49
C ALA A 359 -0.99 -22.00 11.15
N VAL A 360 -0.21 -22.05 10.08
CA VAL A 360 -0.65 -21.95 8.69
C VAL A 360 -0.08 -23.15 7.97
N ASP A 361 -0.97 -23.94 7.39
CA ASP A 361 -0.60 -25.08 6.56
C ASP A 361 -0.74 -24.70 5.09
N ALA A 362 0.40 -24.65 4.41
CA ALA A 362 0.50 -24.35 2.98
C ALA A 362 0.98 -25.56 2.19
N ASP A 363 1.12 -26.75 2.80
CA ASP A 363 1.43 -27.99 2.08
C ASP A 363 0.13 -28.50 1.42
N LEU A 364 -0.14 -28.03 0.20
CA LEU A 364 -1.43 -28.26 -0.46
C LEU A 364 -1.56 -29.70 -0.98
N ASN A 365 -0.44 -30.39 -1.18
CA ASN A 365 -0.41 -31.74 -1.70
C ASN A 365 -0.12 -32.82 -0.63
N ASN A 366 0.20 -32.41 0.60
CA ASN A 366 0.55 -33.24 1.76
C ASN A 366 1.81 -34.11 1.56
N ASP A 367 2.82 -33.62 0.83
CA ASP A 367 4.09 -34.31 0.61
C ASP A 367 5.16 -34.00 1.67
N GLY A 368 4.83 -33.13 2.63
CA GLY A 368 5.70 -32.71 3.72
C GLY A 368 6.68 -31.59 3.34
N LEU A 369 6.58 -31.03 2.13
CA LEU A 369 7.35 -29.90 1.65
C LEU A 369 6.39 -28.75 1.32
N VAL A 370 6.86 -27.52 1.47
CA VAL A 370 6.12 -26.32 1.08
C VAL A 370 6.92 -25.59 0.01
N THR A 371 6.40 -25.61 -1.21
CA THR A 371 6.99 -25.00 -2.39
C THR A 371 6.53 -23.55 -2.57
N LEU A 372 7.25 -22.74 -3.36
CA LEU A 372 6.81 -21.39 -3.70
C LEU A 372 5.48 -21.39 -4.47
N LEU A 373 5.20 -22.42 -5.27
CA LEU A 373 3.91 -22.55 -5.94
C LEU A 373 2.79 -22.72 -4.91
N GLU A 374 2.99 -23.53 -3.88
CA GLU A 374 1.96 -23.74 -2.86
C GLU A 374 1.76 -22.51 -1.98
N ILE A 375 2.84 -21.80 -1.63
CA ILE A 375 2.76 -20.50 -0.93
C ILE A 375 1.94 -19.51 -1.75
N PHE A 376 2.21 -19.41 -3.06
CA PHE A 376 1.44 -18.56 -3.98
C PHE A 376 -0.03 -18.96 -4.04
N LEU A 377 -0.33 -20.24 -4.27
CA LEU A 377 -1.69 -20.74 -4.38
C LEU A 377 -2.46 -20.56 -3.07
N PHE A 378 -1.82 -20.81 -1.93
CA PHE A 378 -2.40 -20.53 -0.62
C PHE A 378 -2.79 -19.06 -0.50
N ALA A 379 -1.84 -18.14 -0.74
CA ALA A 379 -2.07 -16.71 -0.63
C ALA A 379 -3.19 -16.23 -1.56
N LYS A 380 -3.18 -16.68 -2.83
CA LYS A 380 -4.21 -16.37 -3.83
C LYS A 380 -5.61 -16.76 -3.36
N THR A 381 -5.79 -17.89 -2.68
CA THR A 381 -7.13 -18.30 -2.20
C THR A 381 -7.68 -17.41 -1.07
N LYS A 382 -6.86 -16.51 -0.52
CA LYS A 382 -7.22 -15.62 0.59
C LYS A 382 -7.31 -14.15 0.18
N THR A 383 -7.00 -13.80 -1.07
CA THR A 383 -7.11 -12.43 -1.57
C THR A 383 -8.56 -12.02 -1.83
N THR A 384 -8.76 -10.72 -2.08
CA THR A 384 -10.07 -10.21 -2.45
C THR A 384 -10.42 -10.58 -3.90
N PRO A 385 -11.71 -10.61 -4.30
CA PRO A 385 -12.10 -10.82 -5.69
C PRO A 385 -11.60 -9.76 -6.69
N ASN A 386 -11.05 -8.63 -6.21
CA ASN A 386 -10.54 -7.54 -7.03
C ASN A 386 -9.00 -7.53 -7.09
N GLU A 387 -8.36 -8.61 -6.66
CA GLU A 387 -6.92 -8.78 -6.62
C GLU A 387 -6.60 -10.12 -7.28
N HIS A 388 -5.88 -10.08 -8.40
CA HIS A 388 -5.54 -11.23 -9.24
C HIS A 388 -4.02 -11.42 -9.21
N PRO A 389 -3.47 -12.08 -8.15
CA PRO A 389 -2.05 -12.40 -8.09
C PRO A 389 -1.58 -13.13 -9.34
N GLN A 390 -0.41 -12.74 -9.84
CA GLN A 390 0.22 -13.37 -11.00
C GLN A 390 1.51 -14.09 -10.59
N LEU A 391 1.86 -15.13 -11.34
CA LEU A 391 3.13 -15.83 -11.25
C LEU A 391 3.75 -15.91 -12.64
N GLU A 392 5.04 -15.60 -12.72
CA GLU A 392 5.92 -15.80 -13.88
C GLU A 392 7.17 -16.57 -13.43
N ASP A 393 7.44 -17.73 -14.05
CA ASP A 393 8.65 -18.51 -13.78
C ASP A 393 9.21 -19.26 -15.01
N THR A 394 8.68 -18.98 -16.20
CA THR A 394 9.16 -19.56 -17.46
C THR A 394 10.24 -18.71 -18.14
N GLY A 395 10.28 -17.41 -17.84
CA GLY A 395 11.18 -16.43 -18.41
C GLY A 395 10.70 -15.81 -19.72
N ASP A 396 9.45 -16.05 -20.13
CA ASP A 396 8.86 -15.48 -21.34
C ASP A 396 8.10 -14.16 -21.10
N GLY A 397 7.90 -13.79 -19.84
CA GLY A 397 7.20 -12.58 -19.41
C GLY A 397 5.67 -12.70 -19.43
N VAL A 398 5.11 -13.86 -19.75
CA VAL A 398 3.66 -14.11 -19.77
C VAL A 398 3.21 -14.70 -18.44
N SER A 399 2.94 -13.82 -17.48
CA SER A 399 2.46 -14.24 -16.16
C SER A 399 1.02 -14.78 -16.19
N THR A 400 0.65 -15.56 -15.16
CA THR A 400 -0.72 -16.09 -15.03
C THR A 400 -1.21 -16.14 -13.60
N ASP A 401 -2.53 -16.00 -13.45
CA ASP A 401 -3.22 -16.26 -12.19
C ASP A 401 -3.46 -17.76 -11.95
N LYS A 402 -3.33 -18.63 -12.96
CA LYS A 402 -3.63 -20.07 -12.86
C LYS A 402 -2.39 -20.94 -13.13
N PRO A 403 -1.30 -20.78 -12.36
CA PRO A 403 -0.09 -21.57 -12.56
C PRO A 403 -0.33 -23.04 -12.22
N SER A 404 0.54 -23.91 -12.74
CA SER A 404 0.54 -25.34 -12.50
C SER A 404 1.97 -25.87 -12.34
N GLY A 405 2.17 -26.87 -11.48
CA GLY A 405 3.50 -27.48 -11.29
C GLY A 405 3.96 -28.38 -12.45
N LYS A 406 3.27 -28.37 -13.59
CA LYS A 406 3.62 -29.20 -14.76
C LYS A 406 4.82 -28.60 -15.49
N ILE A 407 5.70 -29.46 -16.00
CA ILE A 407 6.88 -29.02 -16.77
C ILE A 407 6.43 -28.18 -17.97
N GLY A 408 7.05 -27.02 -18.16
CA GLY A 408 6.80 -26.13 -19.29
C GLY A 408 5.58 -25.22 -19.13
N THR A 409 4.98 -25.16 -17.93
CA THR A 409 3.96 -24.16 -17.60
C THR A 409 4.47 -23.21 -16.53
N GLU A 410 3.84 -22.04 -16.45
CA GLU A 410 3.96 -21.17 -15.28
C GLU A 410 3.69 -21.94 -13.99
N GLY A 411 4.61 -21.87 -13.04
CA GLY A 411 4.61 -22.58 -11.77
C GLY A 411 5.52 -23.81 -11.73
N ALA A 412 6.12 -24.23 -12.86
CA ALA A 412 6.97 -25.42 -12.90
C ALA A 412 8.25 -25.28 -12.06
N LEU A 413 8.85 -24.08 -12.08
CA LEU A 413 10.07 -23.77 -11.33
C LEU A 413 9.71 -23.46 -9.87
N ALA A 414 8.61 -22.75 -9.63
CA ALA A 414 8.08 -22.46 -8.30
C ALA A 414 7.72 -23.74 -7.55
N ASN A 415 7.14 -24.74 -8.22
CA ASN A 415 6.81 -26.06 -7.65
C ASN A 415 8.05 -26.89 -7.28
N LYS A 416 9.23 -26.53 -7.79
CA LYS A 416 10.51 -27.16 -7.43
C LYS A 416 11.36 -26.30 -6.51
N THR A 417 10.88 -25.11 -6.19
CA THR A 417 11.62 -24.14 -5.38
C THR A 417 11.03 -24.13 -3.98
N ILE A 418 11.84 -24.59 -3.02
CA ILE A 418 11.56 -24.52 -1.59
C ILE A 418 12.44 -23.41 -1.04
N PHE A 419 11.86 -22.50 -0.28
CA PHE A 419 12.63 -21.46 0.42
C PHE A 419 13.38 -22.11 1.58
N LYS A 420 14.70 -21.94 1.64
CA LYS A 420 15.59 -22.61 2.61
C LYS A 420 16.63 -21.67 3.18
#